data_AF-A0A846TFB8-F1
#
_entry.id   AF-A0A846TFB8-F1
#
_cell.length_a   1.000
_cell.length_b   1.000
_cell.length_c   1.000
_cell.angle_alpha   90.00
_cell.angle_beta   90.00
_cell.angle_gamma   90.00
#
_symmetry.space_group_name_H-M   'P 1'
#
loop_
_entity.id
_entity.type
_entity.pdbx_description
1 polymer ?
#
loop_
_entity_poly.entity_id
_entity_poly.type
_entity_poly.pdbx_seq_one_letter_code
_entity_poly.pdbx_strand_id
1 'polypeptide(L)'
;MVSTPLGAVKLFVNDEEVEFTATKLNHSDPKYSEVSGRFLIPYDFKKDVKNQKIACCIPGLDVEGEIESGEKLEAISFYKNNVKLTIGVEAEFTDHPNYLDYS
;
A
#
# COMPACT_ATOMS: atom_id res chain seq x y z
N MET A 1 8.40 7.65 -9.09
CA MET A 1 9.23 7.29 -7.91
C MET A 1 8.70 8.00 -6.66
N VAL A 2 8.51 7.26 -5.56
CA VAL A 2 8.15 7.81 -4.25
C VAL A 2 9.30 7.56 -3.30
N SER A 3 9.86 8.64 -2.73
CA SER A 3 10.91 8.56 -1.71
C SER A 3 10.33 8.95 -0.36
N THR A 4 10.59 8.12 0.64
CA THR A 4 10.20 8.37 2.03
C THR A 4 11.44 8.49 2.90
N PRO A 5 11.35 9.00 4.14
CA PRO A 5 12.45 8.96 5.09
C PRO A 5 12.94 7.54 5.44
N LEU A 6 12.11 6.51 5.21
CA LEU A 6 12.47 5.11 5.45
C LEU A 6 13.13 4.44 4.23
N GLY A 7 13.10 5.09 3.07
CA GLY A 7 13.65 4.58 1.81
C GLY A 7 12.72 4.80 0.61
N ALA A 8 13.15 4.32 -0.55
CA ALA A 8 12.38 4.38 -1.78
C ALA A 8 11.32 3.28 -1.82
N VAL A 9 10.09 3.65 -2.19
CA VAL A 9 9.00 2.70 -2.41
C VAL A 9 9.23 1.98 -3.75
N LYS A 10 9.07 0.66 -3.72
CA LYS A 10 9.08 -0.21 -4.89
C LYS A 10 7.78 -0.98 -5.00
N LEU A 11 7.40 -1.28 -6.24
CA LEU A 11 6.24 -2.10 -6.57
C LEU A 11 6.73 -3.36 -7.28
N PHE A 12 6.23 -4.51 -6.85
CA PHE A 12 6.51 -5.80 -7.45
C PHE A 12 5.20 -6.46 -7.86
N VAL A 13 5.20 -7.08 -9.03
CA VAL A 13 4.10 -7.90 -9.54
C VAL A 13 4.67 -9.26 -9.88
N ASN A 14 4.16 -10.30 -9.22
CA ASN A 14 4.67 -11.67 -9.35
C ASN A 14 6.19 -11.74 -9.14
N ASP A 15 6.66 -11.03 -8.12
CA ASP A 15 8.07 -10.92 -7.71
C ASP A 15 8.99 -10.19 -8.72
N GLU A 16 8.45 -9.64 -9.81
CA GLU A 16 9.18 -8.76 -10.73
C GLU A 16 8.96 -7.29 -10.37
N GLU A 17 10.04 -6.50 -10.29
CA GLU A 17 9.97 -5.06 -10.05
C GLU A 17 9.32 -4.36 -11.26
N VAL A 18 8.31 -3.54 -11.00
CA VAL A 18 7.61 -2.76 -12.03
C VAL A 18 7.75 -1.26 -11.77
N GLU A 19 7.82 -0.49 -12.86
CA GLU A 19 7.76 0.96 -12.76
C GLU A 19 6.34 1.44 -12.48
N PHE A 20 6.22 2.53 -11.73
CA PHE A 20 4.96 3.19 -11.47
C PHE A 20 5.11 4.71 -11.41
N THR A 21 4.05 5.42 -11.78
CA THR A 21 3.91 6.85 -11.54
C THR A 21 3.00 7.05 -10.35
N ALA A 22 3.44 7.83 -9.36
CA ALA A 22 2.63 8.13 -8.20
C ALA A 22 2.06 9.54 -8.29
N THR A 23 0.82 9.70 -7.85
CA THR A 23 0.16 11.00 -7.71
C THR A 23 0.22 11.44 -6.26
N LYS A 24 0.82 12.61 -5.99
CA LYS A 24 0.76 13.21 -4.65
C LYS A 24 -0.68 13.71 -4.41
N LEU A 25 -1.31 13.23 -3.35
CA LEU A 25 -2.66 13.61 -2.97
C LEU A 25 -2.64 14.88 -2.11
N ASN A 26 -3.68 15.70 -2.24
CA ASN A 26 -3.82 16.94 -1.48
C ASN A 26 -4.10 16.65 0.01
N HIS A 27 -3.61 17.54 0.87
CA HIS A 27 -3.81 17.51 2.32
C HIS A 27 -5.00 18.40 2.77
N SER A 28 -5.87 18.80 1.84
CA SER A 28 -6.96 19.74 2.12
C SER A 28 -8.06 19.18 3.02
N ASP A 29 -8.13 17.86 3.19
CA ASP A 29 -8.98 17.24 4.19
C ASP A 29 -8.28 17.29 5.56
N PRO A 30 -8.88 17.94 6.58
CA PRO A 30 -8.30 18.06 7.92
C PRO A 30 -7.89 16.74 8.56
N LYS A 31 -8.48 15.61 8.14
CA LYS A 31 -8.10 14.26 8.61
C LYS A 31 -6.65 13.89 8.29
N TYR A 32 -6.05 14.55 7.31
CA TYR A 32 -4.69 14.31 6.84
C TYR A 32 -3.76 15.50 7.09
N SER A 33 -4.09 16.41 8.01
CA SER A 33 -3.24 17.57 8.31
C SER A 33 -1.86 17.17 8.85
N GLU A 34 -1.81 16.07 9.59
CA GLU A 34 -0.60 15.61 10.29
C GLU A 34 0.32 14.71 9.46
N VAL A 35 -0.07 14.32 8.23
CA VAL A 35 0.78 13.49 7.38
C VAL A 35 1.74 14.35 6.54
N SER A 36 3.02 14.00 6.55
CA SER A 36 4.04 14.72 5.77
C SER A 36 3.90 14.50 4.25
N GLY A 37 3.18 13.45 3.84
CA GLY A 37 2.88 13.19 2.44
C GLY A 37 1.91 12.02 2.27
N ARG A 38 1.04 12.15 1.27
CA ARG A 38 0.11 11.08 0.85
C ARG A 38 0.24 10.86 -0.66
N PHE A 39 0.36 9.61 -1.07
CA PHE A 39 0.61 9.25 -2.46
C PHE A 39 -0.34 8.13 -2.90
N LEU A 40 -0.88 8.26 -4.11
CA LEU A 40 -1.60 7.19 -4.79
C LEU A 40 -0.66 6.54 -5.80
N ILE A 41 -0.51 5.22 -5.73
CA ILE A 41 0.20 4.41 -6.71
C ILE A 41 -0.87 3.60 -7.47
N PRO A 42 -1.25 4.01 -8.69
CA PRO A 42 -2.20 3.25 -9.49
C PRO A 42 -1.53 1.99 -10.04
N TYR A 43 -2.23 0.86 -9.95
CA TYR A 43 -1.89 -0.36 -10.65
C TYR A 43 -3.18 -1.03 -11.14
N ASP A 44 -3.29 -1.19 -12.46
CA ASP A 44 -4.45 -1.83 -13.07
C ASP A 44 -4.26 -3.35 -13.11
N PHE A 45 -5.23 -4.08 -12.53
CA PHE A 45 -5.23 -5.54 -12.57
C PHE A 45 -5.30 -6.07 -14.01
N LYS A 46 -4.30 -6.87 -14.39
CA LYS A 46 -4.22 -7.51 -15.71
C LYS A 46 -5.06 -8.79 -15.78
N LYS A 47 -6.23 -8.72 -16.43
CA LYS A 47 -7.22 -9.84 -16.46
C LYS A 47 -6.71 -11.14 -17.10
N ASP A 48 -5.72 -11.05 -17.98
CA ASP A 48 -5.05 -12.17 -18.63
C ASP A 48 -4.16 -12.98 -17.67
N VAL A 49 -3.79 -12.38 -16.54
CA VAL A 49 -2.99 -13.03 -15.48
C VAL A 49 -3.93 -13.45 -14.36
N LYS A 50 -4.26 -14.76 -14.30
CA LYS A 50 -5.23 -15.33 -13.34
C LYS A 50 -4.94 -14.94 -11.89
N ASN A 51 -3.70 -15.15 -11.44
CA ASN A 51 -3.26 -14.81 -10.08
C ASN A 51 -2.15 -13.77 -10.17
N GLN A 52 -2.33 -12.62 -9.52
CA GLN A 52 -1.32 -11.57 -9.42
C GLN A 52 -0.99 -11.32 -7.96
N LYS A 53 0.26 -11.56 -7.58
CA LYS A 53 0.80 -11.13 -6.31
C LYS A 53 1.35 -9.71 -6.49
N ILE A 54 0.72 -8.74 -5.84
CA ILE A 54 1.18 -7.34 -5.86
C ILE A 54 1.81 -7.05 -4.51
N ALA A 55 3.05 -6.58 -4.50
CA ALA A 55 3.74 -6.19 -3.28
C ALA A 55 4.27 -4.76 -3.40
N CYS A 56 3.90 -3.90 -2.45
CA CYS A 56 4.42 -2.55 -2.30
C CYS A 56 5.28 -2.51 -1.05
N CYS A 57 6.58 -2.20 -1.18
CA CYS A 57 7.51 -2.27 -0.07
C CYS A 57 8.64 -1.26 -0.16
N ILE A 58 9.41 -1.15 0.91
CA ILE A 58 10.71 -0.46 0.93
C ILE A 58 11.80 -1.54 1.12
N PRO A 59 12.57 -1.86 0.08
CA PRO A 59 13.62 -2.88 0.18
C PRO A 59 14.63 -2.54 1.28
N GLY A 60 14.97 -3.53 2.10
CA GLY A 60 15.91 -3.37 3.21
C GLY A 60 15.35 -2.67 4.44
N LEU A 61 14.05 -2.32 4.45
CA LEU A 61 13.38 -1.86 5.66
C LEU A 61 13.13 -3.06 6.59
N ASP A 62 14.05 -3.25 7.54
CA ASP A 62 13.93 -4.24 8.61
C ASP A 62 13.17 -3.64 9.80
N VAL A 63 11.84 -3.71 9.74
CA VAL A 63 10.93 -3.34 10.83
C VAL A 63 9.62 -4.12 10.69
N GLU A 64 9.07 -4.58 11.81
CA GLU A 64 7.76 -5.23 11.80
C GLU A 64 6.66 -4.20 11.52
N GLY A 65 5.66 -4.64 10.76
CA GLY A 65 4.47 -3.85 10.46
C GLY A 65 3.34 -4.16 11.42
N GLU A 66 2.55 -3.15 11.75
CA GLU A 66 1.32 -3.26 12.54
C GLU A 66 0.10 -3.11 11.64
N ILE A 67 -0.88 -4.00 11.79
CA ILE A 67 -2.15 -3.91 11.05
C ILE A 67 -2.92 -2.68 11.56
N GLU A 68 -3.36 -1.82 10.64
CA GLU A 68 -4.25 -0.70 10.97
C GLU A 68 -5.72 -1.10 10.81
N SER A 69 -6.52 -0.80 11.84
CA SER A 69 -7.98 -0.89 11.76
C SER A 69 -8.55 0.40 11.17
N GLY A 70 -9.33 0.31 10.09
CA GLY A 70 -10.02 1.44 9.49
C GLY A 70 -11.10 1.01 8.52
N GLU A 71 -12.20 1.76 8.44
CA GLU A 71 -13.21 1.52 7.41
C GLU A 71 -12.62 1.84 6.02
N LYS A 72 -12.81 0.94 5.06
CA LYS A 72 -12.40 1.08 3.64
C LYS A 72 -10.90 1.10 3.37
N LEU A 73 -10.06 0.69 4.33
CA LEU A 73 -8.62 0.63 4.13
C LEU A 73 -8.03 -0.58 4.86
N GLU A 74 -7.50 -1.53 4.10
CA GLU A 74 -6.58 -2.53 4.63
C GLU A 74 -5.15 -2.02 4.51
N ALA A 75 -4.49 -1.83 5.65
CA ALA A 75 -3.19 -1.20 5.71
C ALA A 75 -2.29 -1.76 6.80
N ILE A 76 -0.99 -1.62 6.54
CA ILE A 76 0.09 -1.95 7.45
C ILE A 76 0.91 -0.70 7.70
N SER A 77 1.18 -0.42 8.97
CA SER A 77 2.00 0.69 9.41
C SER A 77 3.36 0.23 9.92
N PHE A 78 4.39 0.97 9.53
CA PHE A 78 5.77 0.74 9.90
C PHE A 78 6.26 1.93 10.71
N TYR A 79 6.82 1.65 11.90
CA TYR A 79 7.32 2.66 12.82
C TYR A 79 8.82 2.51 12.98
N LYS A 80 9.59 3.51 12.55
CA LYS A 80 11.05 3.51 12.74
C LYS A 80 11.52 4.91 13.08
N ASN A 81 12.19 5.04 14.24
CA ASN A 81 12.52 6.34 14.84
C ASN A 81 11.26 7.19 15.02
N ASN A 82 11.27 8.45 14.55
CA ASN A 82 10.13 9.37 14.61
C ASN A 82 9.30 9.38 13.32
N VAL A 83 9.35 8.31 12.53
CA VAL A 83 8.65 8.21 11.25
C VAL A 83 7.64 7.07 11.30
N LYS A 84 6.40 7.40 10.94
CA LYS A 84 5.34 6.45 10.62
C LYS A 84 5.15 6.41 9.10
N LEU A 85 5.20 5.23 8.52
CA LEU A 85 4.82 4.98 7.13
C LEU A 85 3.67 3.99 7.10
N THR A 86 2.57 4.34 6.45
CA THR A 86 1.43 3.44 6.24
C THR A 86 1.37 3.09 4.77
N ILE A 87 1.36 1.79 4.45
CA ILE A 87 1.10 1.26 3.11
C ILE A 87 -0.22 0.51 3.20
N GLY A 88 -1.17 0.87 2.34
CA GLY A 88 -2.47 0.22 2.31
C GLY A 88 -3.13 0.36 0.97
N VAL A 89 -4.24 -0.34 0.84
CA VAL A 89 -5.13 -0.27 -0.31
C VAL A 89 -6.47 0.32 0.10
N GLU A 90 -7.20 0.87 -0.85
CA GLU A 90 -8.62 1.13 -0.63
C GLU A 90 -9.38 -0.19 -0.69
N ALA A 91 -10.34 -0.37 0.23
CA ALA A 91 -11.04 -1.62 0.51
C ALA A 91 -10.13 -2.69 1.14
N GLU A 92 -10.03 -3.87 0.54
CA GLU A 92 -9.48 -5.10 1.14
C GLU A 92 -8.63 -5.87 0.09
N PHE A 93 -7.56 -6.50 0.55
CA PHE A 93 -6.54 -7.21 -0.21
C PHE A 93 -5.97 -8.46 0.49
N THR A 94 -6.77 -9.32 1.13
CA THR A 94 -6.33 -10.71 1.38
C THR A 94 -7.46 -11.76 1.31
N ASP A 95 -7.05 -13.00 1.02
CA ASP A 95 -7.88 -14.22 0.99
C ASP A 95 -8.58 -14.47 2.34
N HIS A 96 -9.87 -14.12 2.42
CA HIS A 96 -10.85 -14.86 3.21
C HIS A 96 -11.78 -15.62 2.25
N PRO A 97 -12.12 -16.87 2.61
CA PRO A 97 -12.30 -18.01 1.71
C PRO A 97 -13.36 -17.75 0.65
N ASN A 98 -13.23 -18.40 -0.52
CA ASN A 98 -14.29 -18.62 -1.52
C ASN A 98 -15.65 -18.10 -1.02
N TYR A 99 -16.05 -16.91 -1.46
CA TYR A 99 -17.44 -16.50 -1.31
C TYR A 99 -18.27 -17.50 -2.12
N LEU A 100 -18.64 -18.61 -1.48
CA LEU A 100 -19.78 -19.40 -1.89
C LEU A 100 -20.96 -18.48 -1.62
N ASP A 101 -21.37 -17.81 -2.68
CA ASP A 101 -22.61 -17.08 -2.76
C ASP A 101 -23.73 -18.11 -2.52
N TYR A 102 -24.12 -18.26 -1.25
CA TYR A 102 -25.36 -18.94 -0.88
C TYR A 102 -26.44 -17.86 -0.78
N SER A 103 -26.84 -17.33 -1.93
CA SER A 103 -28.24 -17.35 -2.44
C SER A 103 -28.51 -16.17 -3.35
#